data_AF-A0AB38CDQ3-F1
#
_entry.id   AF-A0AB38CDQ3-F1
#
_cell.length_a   1.000
_cell.length_b   1.000
_cell.length_c   1.000
_cell.angle_alpha   90.00
_cell.angle_beta   90.00
_cell.angle_gamma   90.00
#
_symmetry.space_group_name_H-M   'P 1'
#
loop_
_entity.id
_entity.type
_entity.pdbx_description
1 polymer ?
#
loop_
_entity_poly.entity_id
_entity_poly.type
_entity_poly.pdbx_seq_one_letter_code
_entity_poly.pdbx_strand_id
1 'polypeptide(L)'
;MRTLLPSLWQAAALPLAIMTTLSACGGGSGSSVGVPPGLQEKPGMTLSAVSGSCTAQPGATCDDIRVTVRLADGVTDARPQPHEQPASGTASVLQMADRQKQADGSWLLTFKALPSLAPGVYTGKIELSLPATVGLYKTESIDYKVTVAPLAGSMGALQALSGAGDWEGVNGNAAHTGLVPVTLDSGRFTRRWTWLGPSSPRGFVGSPVVAANGLVYVSQQSAAPVEGSSTKYVTTSTVTALSESDSQARWTQSLTSDGYLGAPAVAGGKLAMAGSDTVYVFDALAGGAPLGVRPPNTNGALLGVSLATAPTFSGGNVYVGGNNDISGIDAAAGQTRWSASLDLPKLGNVNDWTPAVSGGTVYSHAAGTLTAFNITDGTARFSVAVPGQVLGGLNKSSLRQAPVLADAGSVLVLNQRPPAGEVADNSLSLVDVDSRAVRWTVQGQFSTQPVVAQGIVYVGNQASRSLEARQLGDGALLWRWPLDTALDEYFGGDLIVTGNLLFVGGRNNTYAIDLASRKAVWTYRMGGSLALSRHGVLYIRHNTDLPGSSMVLTAINLQ
;
A
#
# COMPACT_ATOMS: atom_id res chain seq x y z
N MET A 1 -30.08 -30.33 -48.84
CA MET A 1 -29.79 -29.98 -50.24
C MET A 1 -28.29 -30.03 -50.50
N ARG A 2 -27.89 -30.24 -51.75
CA ARG A 2 -26.57 -29.99 -52.39
C ARG A 2 -25.85 -28.72 -51.84
N THR A 3 -24.53 -28.46 -51.86
CA THR A 3 -23.22 -29.13 -52.17
C THR A 3 -22.11 -28.07 -51.86
N LEU A 4 -20.79 -28.27 -51.70
CA LEU A 4 -19.87 -29.43 -51.66
C LEU A 4 -18.53 -28.99 -50.99
N LEU A 5 -17.92 -29.86 -50.16
CA LEU A 5 -16.48 -30.16 -49.87
C LEU A 5 -15.31 -29.11 -49.99
N PRO A 6 -14.09 -29.40 -49.43
CA PRO A 6 -13.11 -28.39 -48.99
C PRO A 6 -11.70 -28.57 -49.63
N SER A 7 -10.62 -28.56 -48.82
CA SER A 7 -9.16 -28.60 -49.09
C SER A 7 -8.55 -27.22 -49.37
N LEU A 8 -7.63 -26.71 -48.51
CA LEU A 8 -6.23 -27.11 -48.26
C LEU A 8 -5.33 -26.89 -49.48
N TRP A 9 -4.14 -26.31 -49.25
CA TRP A 9 -2.82 -26.85 -49.61
C TRP A 9 -1.72 -25.87 -49.14
N GLN A 10 -0.74 -26.37 -48.38
CA GLN A 10 0.56 -25.72 -48.19
C GLN A 10 1.55 -26.34 -49.16
N ALA A 11 2.44 -25.54 -49.76
CA ALA A 11 3.86 -25.90 -49.96
C ALA A 11 4.65 -24.70 -50.53
N ALA A 12 5.93 -24.63 -50.18
CA ALA A 12 6.86 -23.55 -50.52
C ALA A 12 7.54 -23.73 -51.89
N ALA A 13 8.07 -22.62 -52.45
CA ALA A 13 9.37 -22.58 -53.14
C ALA A 13 9.86 -21.13 -53.39
N LEU A 14 11.05 -20.81 -52.88
CA LEU A 14 12.02 -19.91 -53.55
C LEU A 14 12.80 -20.74 -54.61
N PRO A 15 13.66 -20.18 -55.50
CA PRO A 15 14.15 -18.78 -55.61
C PRO A 15 14.13 -18.19 -57.04
N LEU A 16 14.48 -16.90 -57.20
CA LEU A 16 15.60 -16.49 -58.06
C LEU A 16 16.07 -15.06 -57.75
N ALA A 17 17.36 -14.81 -57.92
CA ALA A 17 17.98 -13.51 -57.69
C ALA A 17 18.25 -12.75 -59.00
N ILE A 18 18.14 -11.42 -58.97
CA ILE A 18 18.91 -10.53 -59.85
C ILE A 18 19.58 -9.48 -58.96
N MET A 19 20.91 -9.53 -58.92
CA MET A 19 21.72 -8.44 -58.37
C MET A 19 21.67 -7.25 -59.33
N THR A 20 21.48 -6.04 -58.80
CA THR A 20 22.09 -4.84 -59.38
C THR A 20 22.86 -4.12 -58.29
N THR A 21 24.16 -3.97 -58.50
CA THR A 21 25.07 -3.31 -57.56
C THR A 21 25.10 -1.82 -57.81
N LEU A 22 24.79 -1.02 -56.78
CA LEU A 22 25.17 0.39 -56.72
C LEU A 22 25.64 0.71 -55.30
N SER A 23 26.96 0.69 -55.15
CA SER A 23 27.68 1.10 -53.96
C SER A 23 27.76 2.63 -53.88
N ALA A 24 27.26 3.25 -52.82
CA ALA A 24 27.70 4.58 -52.39
C ALA A 24 27.50 4.76 -50.88
N CYS A 25 28.50 5.35 -50.25
CA CYS A 25 28.62 5.53 -48.80
C CYS A 25 27.54 6.45 -48.19
N GLY A 26 27.15 6.11 -46.96
CA GLY A 26 27.31 6.95 -45.76
C GLY A 26 26.72 8.38 -45.75
N GLY A 27 25.88 8.63 -44.74
CA GLY A 27 25.50 10.00 -44.36
C GLY A 27 24.21 10.03 -43.56
N GLY A 28 24.31 10.21 -42.24
CA GLY A 28 23.13 10.53 -41.43
C GLY A 28 22.63 11.94 -41.75
N SER A 29 21.32 12.12 -41.79
CA SER A 29 20.70 13.44 -41.74
C SER A 29 19.42 13.37 -40.94
N GLY A 30 19.27 14.24 -39.95
CA GLY A 30 18.02 14.38 -39.20
C GLY A 30 16.99 15.03 -40.11
N SER A 31 15.83 14.40 -40.27
CA SER A 31 14.72 14.97 -41.04
C SER A 31 13.99 16.05 -40.24
N SER A 32 14.64 17.20 -40.08
CA SER A 32 13.91 18.46 -39.92
C SER A 32 13.11 18.69 -41.21
N VAL A 33 11.77 18.70 -41.12
CA VAL A 33 10.94 19.15 -42.24
C VAL A 33 11.19 20.64 -42.42
N GLY A 34 12.07 20.98 -43.37
CA GLY A 34 12.46 22.36 -43.63
C GLY A 34 11.28 23.19 -44.08
N VAL A 35 11.03 24.30 -43.38
CA VAL A 35 10.02 25.30 -43.74
C VAL A 35 10.31 25.83 -45.16
N PRO A 36 9.31 25.99 -46.05
CA PRO A 36 9.52 26.49 -47.40
C PRO A 36 10.23 27.85 -47.43
N PRO A 37 11.14 28.11 -48.40
CA PRO A 37 11.86 29.38 -48.48
C PRO A 37 10.91 30.58 -48.60
N GLY A 38 10.90 31.45 -47.59
CA GLY A 38 10.08 32.67 -47.56
C GLY A 38 9.06 32.75 -46.42
N LEU A 39 8.80 31.66 -45.69
CA LEU A 39 7.96 31.68 -44.49
C LEU A 39 8.83 31.86 -43.24
N GLN A 40 8.75 33.03 -42.61
CA GLN A 40 9.41 33.30 -41.33
C GLN A 40 8.53 32.87 -40.16
N GLU A 41 9.05 32.00 -39.29
CA GLU A 41 8.44 31.67 -38.00
C GLU A 41 8.35 32.92 -37.12
N LYS A 42 7.19 33.13 -36.49
CA LYS A 42 6.98 34.22 -35.53
C LYS A 42 7.00 33.69 -34.09
N PRO A 43 7.42 34.48 -33.08
CA PRO A 43 7.20 34.13 -31.69
C PRO A 43 5.69 34.01 -31.41
N GLY A 44 5.22 32.79 -31.08
CA GLY A 44 3.81 32.53 -30.80
C GLY A 44 3.46 32.50 -29.31
N MET A 45 4.46 32.40 -28.44
CA MET A 45 4.30 32.28 -26.99
C MET A 45 5.60 32.64 -26.27
N THR A 46 5.50 32.78 -24.95
CA THR A 46 6.62 32.92 -24.02
C THR A 46 6.47 31.91 -22.88
N LEU A 47 7.59 31.40 -22.38
CA LEU A 47 7.63 30.49 -21.24
C LEU A 47 8.05 31.28 -20.00
N SER A 48 7.38 31.03 -18.87
CA SER A 48 7.67 31.71 -17.60
C SER A 48 7.76 30.72 -16.43
N ALA A 49 8.51 31.16 -15.41
CA ALA A 49 9.17 30.39 -14.36
C ALA A 49 8.47 29.10 -13.87
N VAL A 50 9.20 27.97 -13.94
CA VAL A 50 9.01 26.80 -13.07
C VAL A 50 10.36 26.09 -12.81
N SER A 51 10.49 25.43 -11.66
CA SER A 51 11.66 24.70 -11.16
C SER A 51 12.16 23.58 -12.10
N GLY A 52 13.25 23.84 -12.81
CA GLY A 52 13.89 22.91 -13.76
C GLY A 52 14.72 21.77 -13.16
N SER A 53 14.59 21.44 -11.87
CA SER A 53 15.25 20.26 -11.30
C SER A 53 14.43 19.62 -10.19
N CYS A 54 14.30 18.30 -10.22
CA CYS A 54 13.71 17.54 -9.13
C CYS A 54 14.54 16.29 -8.78
N THR A 55 14.59 15.95 -7.48
CA THR A 55 15.26 14.75 -6.96
C THR A 55 14.22 13.76 -6.43
N ALA A 56 13.94 12.72 -7.20
CA ALA A 56 13.08 11.61 -6.80
C ALA A 56 13.87 10.67 -5.88
N GLN A 57 13.30 10.30 -4.74
CA GLN A 57 13.74 9.08 -4.05
C GLN A 57 13.27 7.88 -4.90
N PRO A 58 14.01 6.76 -4.94
CA PRO A 58 13.61 5.61 -5.74
C PRO A 58 12.22 5.11 -5.33
N GLY A 59 11.34 4.93 -6.31
CA GLY A 59 9.93 4.56 -6.10
C GLY A 59 9.01 5.66 -5.55
N ALA A 60 9.52 6.87 -5.30
CA ALA A 60 8.73 8.02 -4.84
C ALA A 60 8.45 9.01 -5.99
N THR A 61 7.35 9.76 -5.89
CA THR A 61 7.06 10.84 -6.85
C THR A 61 7.94 12.06 -6.61
N CYS A 62 8.40 12.65 -7.71
CA CYS A 62 9.07 13.94 -7.70
C CYS A 62 8.07 15.09 -7.53
N ASP A 63 8.56 16.29 -7.20
CA ASP A 63 7.82 17.52 -7.50
C ASP A 63 7.42 17.58 -8.97
N ASP A 64 6.20 18.05 -9.21
CA ASP A 64 5.69 18.33 -10.55
C ASP A 64 6.63 19.33 -11.24
N ILE A 65 7.17 18.97 -12.40
CA ILE A 65 7.74 19.96 -13.32
C ILE A 65 6.54 20.60 -14.01
N ARG A 66 6.21 21.83 -13.66
CA ARG A 66 5.18 22.61 -14.37
C ARG A 66 5.83 23.45 -15.47
N VAL A 67 5.05 24.02 -16.38
CA VAL A 67 5.51 25.08 -17.30
C VAL A 67 4.35 26.06 -17.51
N THR A 68 4.58 27.35 -17.26
CA THR A 68 3.59 28.40 -17.52
C THR A 68 3.84 29.02 -18.89
N VAL A 69 2.88 28.83 -19.81
CA VAL A 69 2.95 29.27 -21.22
C VAL A 69 2.00 30.43 -21.43
N ARG A 70 2.51 31.59 -21.83
CA ARG A 70 1.70 32.76 -22.18
C ARG A 70 1.75 32.96 -23.69
N LEU A 71 0.59 32.93 -24.35
CA LEU A 71 0.49 33.15 -25.80
C LEU A 71 0.88 34.60 -26.15
N ALA A 72 1.41 34.81 -27.36
CA ALA A 72 1.74 36.13 -27.87
C ALA A 72 0.48 36.88 -28.34
N ASP A 73 0.55 38.21 -28.41
CA ASP A 73 -0.58 39.03 -28.86
C ASP A 73 -1.04 38.64 -30.28
N GLY A 74 -2.35 38.46 -30.43
CA GLY A 74 -2.97 37.93 -31.67
C GLY A 74 -3.10 36.40 -31.72
N VAL A 75 -2.39 35.65 -30.87
CA VAL A 75 -2.52 34.18 -30.78
C VAL A 75 -3.62 33.84 -29.77
N THR A 76 -4.85 33.67 -30.27
CA THR A 76 -6.03 33.43 -29.42
C THR A 76 -6.32 31.93 -29.28
N ASP A 77 -6.50 31.45 -28.05
CA ASP A 77 -6.94 30.09 -27.69
C ASP A 77 -6.13 28.91 -28.26
N ALA A 78 -4.93 29.18 -28.80
CA ALA A 78 -4.00 28.13 -29.21
C ALA A 78 -3.57 27.28 -28.00
N ARG A 79 -3.73 25.96 -28.11
CA ARG A 79 -3.33 24.99 -27.07
C ARG A 79 -1.89 24.52 -27.33
N PRO A 80 -0.92 24.81 -26.44
CA PRO A 80 0.46 24.36 -26.63
C PRO A 80 0.56 22.84 -26.71
N GLN A 81 1.45 22.34 -27.57
CA GLN A 81 1.71 20.92 -27.79
C GLN A 81 3.12 20.59 -27.26
N PRO A 82 3.24 19.83 -26.15
CA PRO A 82 4.52 19.48 -25.57
C PRO A 82 5.09 18.23 -26.23
N HIS A 83 6.39 18.26 -26.49
CA HIS A 83 7.17 17.12 -26.90
C HIS A 83 8.41 17.02 -26.00
N GLU A 84 8.70 15.85 -25.47
CA GLU A 84 9.90 15.62 -24.67
C GLU A 84 11.07 15.23 -25.58
N GLN A 85 12.20 15.91 -25.44
CA GLN A 85 13.48 15.50 -26.02
C GLN A 85 14.49 15.16 -24.91
N PRO A 86 14.63 13.88 -24.51
CA PRO A 86 15.66 13.45 -23.59
C PRO A 86 17.07 13.67 -24.16
N ALA A 87 17.99 14.23 -23.36
CA ALA A 87 19.38 14.34 -23.75
C ALA A 87 20.01 12.94 -23.77
N SER A 88 20.56 12.53 -24.92
CA SER A 88 21.18 11.23 -25.25
C SER A 88 20.29 10.09 -25.79
N GLY A 89 19.08 10.38 -26.30
CA GLY A 89 18.27 9.37 -27.02
C GLY A 89 17.78 8.22 -26.13
N THR A 90 17.76 8.46 -24.83
CA THR A 90 17.12 7.62 -23.82
C THR A 90 15.61 7.56 -24.01
N ALA A 91 14.97 6.57 -23.39
CA ALA A 91 13.51 6.55 -23.29
C ALA A 91 12.99 7.82 -22.58
N SER A 92 11.72 8.17 -22.82
CA SER A 92 11.04 9.27 -22.13
C SER A 92 11.25 9.24 -20.62
N VAL A 93 11.37 10.43 -20.03
CA VAL A 93 11.61 10.63 -18.60
C VAL A 93 10.38 11.24 -17.94
N LEU A 94 9.61 12.01 -18.70
CA LEU A 94 8.44 12.76 -18.23
C LEU A 94 7.15 12.28 -18.91
N GLN A 95 6.07 12.19 -18.12
CA GLN A 95 4.70 12.15 -18.64
C GLN A 95 4.00 13.47 -18.35
N MET A 96 3.24 13.98 -19.32
CA MET A 96 2.32 15.09 -19.07
C MET A 96 1.16 14.59 -18.20
N ALA A 97 1.02 15.17 -17.01
CA ALA A 97 -0.01 14.83 -16.05
C ALA A 97 -1.26 15.72 -16.17
N ASP A 98 -1.09 17.01 -16.47
CA ASP A 98 -2.22 17.96 -16.60
C ASP A 98 -1.86 19.14 -17.52
N ARG A 99 -2.89 19.85 -18.00
CA ARG A 99 -2.80 21.09 -18.77
C ARG A 99 -4.05 21.94 -18.60
N GLN A 100 -3.95 22.99 -17.79
CA GLN A 100 -5.06 23.87 -17.43
C GLN A 100 -4.91 25.26 -18.07
N LYS A 101 -5.96 25.77 -18.70
CA LYS A 101 -6.05 27.18 -19.12
C LYS A 101 -6.40 28.03 -17.90
N GLN A 102 -5.61 29.06 -17.64
CA GLN A 102 -5.75 29.97 -16.52
C GLN A 102 -6.70 31.14 -16.85
N ALA A 103 -7.22 31.81 -15.82
CA ALA A 103 -8.14 32.93 -15.98
C ALA A 103 -7.50 34.17 -16.66
N ASP A 104 -6.17 34.29 -16.63
CA ASP A 104 -5.40 35.34 -17.30
C ASP A 104 -5.08 35.02 -18.78
N GLY A 105 -5.58 33.90 -19.30
CA GLY A 105 -5.35 33.43 -20.67
C GLY A 105 -4.06 32.61 -20.86
N SER A 106 -3.22 32.46 -19.83
CA SER A 106 -2.06 31.56 -19.88
C SER A 106 -2.46 30.08 -19.77
N TRP A 107 -1.51 29.19 -20.05
CA TRP A 107 -1.64 27.75 -19.84
C TRP A 107 -0.63 27.27 -18.80
N LEU A 108 -1.10 26.58 -17.76
CA LEU A 108 -0.26 25.83 -16.83
C LEU A 108 -0.21 24.37 -17.28
N LEU A 109 0.97 23.92 -17.69
CA LEU A 109 1.26 22.52 -18.01
C LEU A 109 1.89 21.86 -16.79
N THR A 110 1.58 20.60 -16.53
CA THR A 110 2.13 19.82 -15.41
C THR A 110 2.69 18.51 -15.93
N PHE A 111 3.94 18.21 -15.61
CA PHE A 111 4.68 17.01 -15.99
C PHE A 111 5.18 16.28 -14.73
N LYS A 112 5.15 14.95 -14.77
CA LYS A 112 5.63 14.07 -13.71
C LYS A 112 6.73 13.17 -14.25
N ALA A 113 7.76 12.92 -13.45
CA ALA A 113 8.75 11.89 -13.76
C ALA A 113 8.07 10.50 -13.83
N LEU A 114 8.51 9.65 -14.75
CA LEU A 114 8.00 8.29 -14.86
C LEU A 114 8.40 7.45 -13.62
N PRO A 115 7.47 6.70 -12.99
CA PRO A 115 7.78 5.90 -11.81
C PRO A 115 8.80 4.76 -12.03
N SER A 116 9.03 4.36 -13.28
CA SER A 116 9.91 3.26 -13.69
C SER A 116 11.36 3.66 -13.94
N LEU A 117 11.74 4.92 -13.72
CA LEU A 117 13.11 5.39 -13.93
C LEU A 117 14.08 4.71 -12.95
N ALA A 118 15.19 4.19 -13.49
CA ALA A 118 16.27 3.65 -12.70
C ALA A 118 17.02 4.77 -11.94
N PRO A 119 17.79 4.46 -10.88
CA PRO A 119 18.68 5.43 -10.26
C PRO A 119 19.66 6.05 -11.26
N GLY A 120 19.76 7.38 -11.26
CA GLY A 120 20.54 8.12 -12.25
C GLY A 120 20.18 9.60 -12.32
N VAL A 121 20.88 10.33 -13.19
CA VAL A 121 20.57 11.72 -13.53
C VAL A 121 20.11 11.77 -14.97
N TYR A 122 18.86 12.19 -15.16
CA TYR A 122 18.22 12.40 -16.45
C TYR A 122 18.12 13.89 -16.73
N THR A 123 18.42 14.29 -17.95
CA THR A 123 18.28 15.66 -18.43
C THR A 123 17.68 15.66 -19.82
N GLY A 124 17.00 16.72 -20.20
CA GLY A 124 16.43 16.87 -21.52
C GLY A 124 15.70 18.19 -21.67
N LYS A 125 14.89 18.30 -22.72
CA LYS A 125 14.05 19.46 -22.99
C LYS A 125 12.58 19.08 -23.04
N ILE A 126 11.73 19.98 -22.59
CA ILE A 126 10.33 20.01 -22.98
C ILE A 126 10.23 21.06 -24.08
N GLU A 127 10.06 20.63 -25.32
CA GLU A 127 9.70 21.49 -26.43
C GLU A 127 8.20 21.75 -26.42
N LEU A 128 7.82 22.95 -26.82
CA LEU A 128 6.45 23.41 -26.93
C LEU A 128 6.28 24.03 -28.31
N SER A 129 5.30 23.52 -29.05
CA SER A 129 4.85 24.09 -30.33
C SER A 129 3.39 24.55 -30.21
N LEU A 130 2.92 25.33 -31.18
CA LEU A 130 1.51 25.64 -31.35
C LEU A 130 0.95 24.85 -32.55
N PRO A 131 -0.35 24.50 -32.58
CA PRO A 131 -0.93 23.76 -33.69
C PRO A 131 -0.74 24.49 -35.02
N ALA A 132 -0.32 23.79 -36.08
CA ALA A 132 -0.13 24.39 -37.40
C ALA A 132 -1.40 25.07 -37.97
N THR A 133 -2.59 24.70 -37.47
CA THR A 133 -3.88 25.33 -37.80
C THR A 133 -4.04 26.77 -37.31
N VAL A 134 -3.25 27.22 -36.31
CA VAL A 134 -3.27 28.63 -35.83
C VAL A 134 -2.16 29.48 -36.44
N GLY A 135 -1.21 28.87 -37.17
CA GLY A 135 -0.09 29.55 -37.84
C GLY A 135 1.25 28.84 -37.66
N LEU A 136 2.26 29.33 -38.38
CA LEU A 136 3.66 28.91 -38.26
C LEU A 136 4.36 29.75 -37.19
N TYR A 137 4.49 29.17 -36.00
CA TYR A 137 5.16 29.79 -34.86
C TYR A 137 6.41 29.01 -34.47
N LYS A 138 7.40 29.74 -33.94
CA LYS A 138 8.63 29.17 -33.41
C LYS A 138 8.32 28.23 -32.23
N THR A 139 8.96 27.05 -32.24
CA THR A 139 8.99 26.14 -31.07
C THR A 139 9.84 26.76 -29.96
N GLU A 140 9.30 26.82 -28.75
CA GLU A 140 10.06 27.20 -27.56
C GLU A 140 10.43 25.96 -26.74
N SER A 141 11.51 26.02 -25.95
CA SER A 141 11.96 24.87 -25.15
C SER A 141 12.41 25.28 -23.75
N ILE A 142 12.25 24.37 -22.80
CA ILE A 142 12.74 24.50 -21.43
C ILE A 142 13.52 23.24 -21.02
N ASP A 143 14.70 23.43 -20.44
CA ASP A 143 15.53 22.33 -19.96
C ASP A 143 14.97 21.75 -18.64
N TYR A 144 15.09 20.44 -18.45
CA TYR A 144 14.75 19.76 -17.20
C TYR A 144 15.90 18.89 -16.68
N LYS A 145 15.89 18.63 -15.37
CA LYS A 145 16.73 17.64 -14.70
C LYS A 145 15.92 16.81 -13.70
N VAL A 146 15.90 15.49 -13.88
CA VAL A 146 15.35 14.54 -12.90
C VAL A 146 16.49 13.69 -12.34
N THR A 147 16.68 13.72 -11.03
CA THR A 147 17.67 12.88 -10.33
C THR A 147 16.96 11.80 -9.54
N VAL A 148 17.11 10.54 -9.92
CA VAL A 148 16.58 9.40 -9.15
C VAL A 148 17.68 8.90 -8.23
N ALA A 149 17.47 8.97 -6.92
CA ALA A 149 18.47 8.57 -5.94
C ALA A 149 18.72 7.04 -5.95
N PRO A 150 19.91 6.58 -5.54
CA PRO A 150 20.24 5.15 -5.46
C PRO A 150 19.36 4.39 -4.47
N LEU A 151 19.15 3.09 -4.70
CA LEU A 151 18.39 2.21 -3.80
C LEU A 151 19.00 2.18 -2.39
N ALA A 152 20.33 2.17 -2.26
CA ALA A 152 21.01 2.37 -0.99
C ALA A 152 20.87 3.82 -0.47
N GLY A 153 20.84 3.97 0.85
CA GLY A 153 20.86 5.25 1.56
C GLY A 153 21.80 5.19 2.77
N SER A 154 21.42 5.80 3.88
CA SER A 154 22.22 5.83 5.12
C SER A 154 22.16 4.50 5.87
N MET A 155 22.97 3.52 5.47
CA MET A 155 23.01 2.17 6.08
C MET A 155 23.93 2.08 7.31
N GLY A 156 23.80 3.03 8.25
CA GLY A 156 24.54 3.00 9.53
C GLY A 156 24.20 1.77 10.38
N ALA A 157 25.02 1.47 11.39
CA ALA A 157 24.74 0.37 12.32
C ALA A 157 23.42 0.60 13.07
N LEU A 158 22.57 -0.43 13.13
CA LEU A 158 21.29 -0.38 13.81
C LEU A 158 21.46 -0.63 15.31
N GLN A 159 20.66 0.06 16.14
CA GLN A 159 20.62 -0.11 17.59
C GLN A 159 19.17 -0.28 18.04
N ALA A 160 18.91 -1.13 19.04
CA ALA A 160 17.57 -1.31 19.57
C ALA A 160 17.12 -0.04 20.33
N LEU A 161 15.93 0.48 20.02
CA LEU A 161 15.30 1.54 20.79
C LEU A 161 14.74 0.96 22.10
N SER A 162 15.10 1.56 23.23
CA SER A 162 14.53 1.18 24.53
C SER A 162 13.02 1.41 24.53
N GLY A 163 12.24 0.36 24.81
CA GLY A 163 10.77 0.38 24.77
C GLY A 163 10.15 -0.04 23.43
N ALA A 164 10.90 -0.15 22.33
CA ALA A 164 10.36 -0.68 21.07
C ALA A 164 10.40 -2.22 21.05
N GLY A 165 9.24 -2.84 20.79
CA GLY A 165 9.11 -4.25 20.48
C GLY A 165 9.32 -4.55 19.00
N ASP A 166 9.13 -5.81 18.61
CA ASP A 166 8.92 -6.14 17.20
C ASP A 166 7.56 -5.60 16.72
N TRP A 167 7.44 -5.40 15.42
CA TRP A 167 6.19 -5.12 14.75
C TRP A 167 5.60 -6.45 14.27
N GLU A 168 4.94 -7.16 15.18
CA GLU A 168 4.62 -8.60 15.06
C GLU A 168 3.49 -8.93 14.07
N GLY A 169 2.71 -7.95 13.62
CA GLY A 169 1.52 -8.16 12.78
C GLY A 169 0.66 -6.92 12.63
N VAL A 170 -0.66 -7.10 12.53
CA VAL A 170 -1.65 -6.01 12.49
C VAL A 170 -1.44 -5.06 13.66
N ASN A 171 -1.23 -3.77 13.38
CA ASN A 171 -0.95 -2.72 14.37
C ASN A 171 0.18 -3.05 15.36
N GLY A 172 1.17 -3.83 14.91
CA GLY A 172 2.46 -4.05 15.57
C GLY A 172 2.48 -5.00 16.76
N ASN A 173 1.35 -5.29 17.40
CA ASN A 173 1.30 -6.17 18.58
C ASN A 173 -0.06 -6.88 18.71
N ALA A 174 -0.12 -7.89 19.58
CA ALA A 174 -1.33 -8.70 19.81
C ALA A 174 -2.55 -7.95 20.38
N ALA A 175 -2.33 -6.76 20.96
CA ALA A 175 -3.40 -5.87 21.43
C ALA A 175 -3.86 -4.86 20.35
N HIS A 176 -3.20 -4.84 19.19
CA HIS A 176 -3.45 -3.98 18.02
C HIS A 176 -3.44 -2.48 18.32
N THR A 177 -2.72 -2.05 19.36
CA THR A 177 -2.71 -0.65 19.81
C THR A 177 -2.00 0.31 18.85
N GLY A 178 -1.09 -0.19 17.99
CA GLY A 178 -0.23 0.64 17.13
C GLY A 178 0.76 1.51 17.90
N LEU A 179 0.95 1.25 19.19
CA LEU A 179 1.85 2.00 20.07
C LEU A 179 3.27 1.45 20.03
N VAL A 180 4.24 2.33 19.77
CA VAL A 180 5.67 2.10 20.06
C VAL A 180 6.12 3.14 21.09
N PRO A 181 6.32 2.79 22.37
CA PRO A 181 6.51 3.77 23.46
C PRO A 181 7.93 4.36 23.50
N VAL A 182 8.33 5.01 22.40
CA VAL A 182 9.63 5.67 22.20
C VAL A 182 9.44 7.17 21.94
N THR A 183 10.45 7.97 22.21
CA THR A 183 10.52 9.38 21.78
C THR A 183 11.50 9.48 20.62
N LEU A 184 11.12 10.19 19.55
CA LEU A 184 11.88 10.28 18.30
C LEU A 184 12.13 11.74 17.90
N ASP A 185 13.29 11.99 17.28
CA ASP A 185 13.65 13.29 16.69
C ASP A 185 13.51 13.22 15.16
N SER A 186 12.48 13.88 14.63
CA SER A 186 12.21 13.89 13.18
C SER A 186 13.29 14.59 12.36
N GLY A 187 14.15 15.41 12.98
CA GLY A 187 15.32 16.01 12.34
C GLY A 187 16.42 15.00 11.97
N ARG A 188 16.39 13.80 12.55
CA ARG A 188 17.35 12.71 12.28
C ARG A 188 16.86 11.72 11.21
N PHE A 189 15.63 11.87 10.72
CA PHE A 189 15.01 10.88 9.84
C PHE A 189 15.68 10.84 8.46
N THR A 190 16.31 9.71 8.13
CA THR A 190 17.06 9.53 6.88
C THR A 190 16.63 8.26 6.16
N ARG A 191 16.55 8.31 4.82
CA ARG A 191 16.30 7.09 4.04
C ARG A 191 17.47 6.12 4.20
N ARG A 192 17.18 4.92 4.69
CA ARG A 192 18.15 3.85 4.93
C ARG A 192 18.43 3.08 3.65
N TRP A 193 17.38 2.57 3.02
CA TRP A 193 17.40 1.86 1.75
C TRP A 193 15.99 1.81 1.16
N THR A 194 15.90 1.47 -0.12
CA THR A 194 14.66 1.13 -0.81
C THR A 194 14.84 -0.19 -1.53
N TRP A 195 13.94 -1.14 -1.28
CA TRP A 195 13.87 -2.42 -1.97
C TRP A 195 12.75 -2.39 -3.01
N LEU A 196 13.05 -2.93 -4.18
CA LEU A 196 12.09 -3.17 -5.25
C LEU A 196 11.85 -4.66 -5.36
N GLY A 197 10.59 -5.07 -5.18
CA GLY A 197 10.20 -6.45 -5.38
C GLY A 197 10.19 -6.85 -6.87
N PRO A 198 9.99 -8.14 -7.17
CA PRO A 198 9.70 -8.57 -8.54
C PRO A 198 8.54 -7.76 -9.13
N SER A 199 8.61 -7.54 -10.45
CA SER A 199 7.57 -6.88 -11.25
C SER A 199 6.54 -7.89 -11.76
N SER A 200 5.25 -7.55 -11.76
CA SER A 200 4.19 -8.42 -12.32
C SER A 200 3.51 -7.78 -13.54
N PRO A 201 3.30 -8.52 -14.64
CA PRO A 201 2.52 -8.03 -15.78
C PRO A 201 1.03 -7.81 -15.46
N ARG A 202 0.53 -8.28 -14.30
CA ARG A 202 -0.85 -8.08 -13.83
C ARG A 202 -0.94 -7.22 -12.55
N GLY A 203 0.16 -6.58 -12.15
CA GLY A 203 0.27 -5.93 -10.84
C GLY A 203 0.42 -6.94 -9.68
N PHE A 204 0.62 -6.42 -8.47
CA PHE A 204 0.71 -7.19 -7.23
C PHE A 204 -0.04 -6.44 -6.12
N VAL A 205 -0.81 -7.16 -5.31
CA VAL A 205 -1.19 -6.67 -3.98
C VAL A 205 -0.18 -7.20 -2.97
N GLY A 206 0.35 -6.32 -2.12
CA GLY A 206 1.18 -6.70 -0.99
C GLY A 206 0.39 -6.93 0.28
N SER A 207 0.93 -7.73 1.20
CA SER A 207 0.54 -7.71 2.61
C SER A 207 1.09 -6.47 3.34
N PRO A 208 0.50 -6.10 4.50
CA PRO A 208 1.13 -5.27 5.50
C PRO A 208 2.56 -5.70 5.83
N VAL A 209 3.36 -4.75 6.28
CA VAL A 209 4.75 -5.00 6.66
C VAL A 209 4.82 -5.55 8.09
N VAL A 210 5.68 -6.54 8.30
CA VAL A 210 6.03 -7.08 9.63
C VAL A 210 7.53 -6.94 9.81
N ALA A 211 7.99 -6.47 10.96
CA ALA A 211 9.41 -6.24 11.23
C ALA A 211 9.81 -6.87 12.56
N ALA A 212 10.58 -7.95 12.50
CA ALA A 212 10.94 -8.75 13.66
C ALA A 212 12.32 -9.41 13.52
N ASN A 213 12.98 -9.66 14.65
CA ASN A 213 14.28 -10.36 14.72
C ASN A 213 15.43 -9.76 13.87
N GLY A 214 15.41 -8.46 13.54
CA GLY A 214 16.41 -7.88 12.62
C GLY A 214 16.10 -8.10 11.14
N LEU A 215 14.89 -8.59 10.83
CA LEU A 215 14.37 -8.83 9.48
C LEU A 215 13.06 -8.06 9.27
N VAL A 216 12.75 -7.77 8.00
CA VAL A 216 11.46 -7.26 7.56
C VAL A 216 10.83 -8.23 6.56
N TYR A 217 9.57 -8.56 6.80
CA TYR A 217 8.80 -9.58 6.10
C TYR A 217 7.69 -8.93 5.28
N VAL A 218 7.62 -9.30 4.01
CA VAL A 218 6.55 -8.92 3.10
C VAL A 218 6.12 -10.13 2.28
N SER A 219 4.85 -10.17 1.89
CA SER A 219 4.34 -11.14 0.93
C SER A 219 3.67 -10.46 -0.27
N GLN A 220 3.81 -11.08 -1.44
CA GLN A 220 3.29 -10.65 -2.73
C GLN A 220 2.44 -11.78 -3.33
N GLN A 221 1.38 -11.44 -4.06
CA GLN A 221 0.49 -12.44 -4.67
C GLN A 221 0.34 -12.28 -6.18
N SER A 222 0.73 -13.31 -6.93
CA SER A 222 0.43 -13.45 -8.36
C SER A 222 -0.65 -14.50 -8.58
N ALA A 223 -1.55 -14.24 -9.54
CA ALA A 223 -2.56 -15.18 -9.99
C ALA A 223 -2.36 -15.51 -11.49
N ALA A 224 -2.27 -16.80 -11.82
CA ALA A 224 -2.18 -17.30 -13.19
C ALA A 224 -3.45 -18.08 -13.55
N PRO A 225 -4.04 -17.89 -14.75
CA PRO A 225 -5.20 -18.67 -15.17
C PRO A 225 -4.83 -20.14 -15.38
N VAL A 226 -5.73 -21.05 -15.01
CA VAL A 226 -5.57 -22.48 -15.31
C VAL A 226 -5.92 -22.72 -16.77
N GLU A 227 -5.02 -23.36 -17.53
CA GLU A 227 -5.28 -23.71 -18.93
C GLU A 227 -6.54 -24.61 -19.04
N GLY A 228 -7.41 -24.29 -20.00
CA GLY A 228 -8.72 -24.96 -20.14
C GLY A 228 -9.80 -24.49 -19.15
N SER A 229 -9.56 -23.48 -18.31
CA SER A 229 -10.59 -22.89 -17.43
C SER A 229 -10.68 -21.38 -17.58
N SER A 230 -11.89 -20.86 -17.75
CA SER A 230 -12.19 -19.41 -17.73
C SER A 230 -12.38 -18.84 -16.32
N THR A 231 -12.46 -19.70 -15.29
CA THR A 231 -12.85 -19.30 -13.92
C THR A 231 -11.83 -19.68 -12.84
N LYS A 232 -10.92 -20.63 -13.10
CA LYS A 232 -9.89 -21.04 -12.13
C LYS A 232 -8.58 -20.27 -12.32
N TYR A 233 -8.03 -19.81 -11.20
CA TYR A 233 -6.71 -19.21 -11.10
C TYR A 233 -5.89 -19.94 -10.05
N VAL A 234 -4.63 -20.23 -10.37
CA VAL A 234 -3.63 -20.65 -9.40
C VAL A 234 -3.04 -19.41 -8.77
N THR A 235 -3.12 -19.30 -7.45
CA THR A 235 -2.53 -18.19 -6.69
C THR A 235 -1.21 -18.63 -6.09
N THR A 236 -0.15 -17.86 -6.35
CA THR A 236 1.16 -18.03 -5.72
C THR A 236 1.41 -16.86 -4.79
N SER A 237 1.53 -17.15 -3.49
CA SER A 237 1.97 -16.18 -2.49
C SER A 237 3.48 -16.33 -2.26
N THR A 238 4.25 -15.30 -2.60
CA THR A 238 5.70 -15.26 -2.36
C THR A 238 5.99 -14.41 -1.13
N VAL A 239 6.58 -15.02 -0.11
CA VAL A 239 7.03 -14.38 1.13
C VAL A 239 8.53 -14.15 1.03
N THR A 240 8.99 -12.95 1.40
CA THR A 240 10.41 -12.60 1.42
C THR A 240 10.76 -12.00 2.77
N ALA A 241 11.85 -12.49 3.37
CA ALA A 241 12.47 -11.90 4.55
C ALA A 241 13.74 -11.14 4.14
N LEU A 242 13.73 -9.82 4.29
CA LEU A 242 14.84 -8.93 3.97
C LEU A 242 15.59 -8.55 5.26
N SER A 243 16.91 -8.38 5.17
CA SER A 243 17.70 -7.86 6.29
C SER A 243 17.39 -6.39 6.55
N GLU A 244 17.11 -6.00 7.80
CA GLU A 244 16.97 -4.58 8.15
C GLU A 244 18.27 -3.79 7.84
N SER A 245 19.42 -4.46 7.95
CA SER A 245 20.75 -3.87 7.75
C SER A 245 21.00 -3.34 6.33
N ASP A 246 20.66 -4.11 5.30
CA ASP A 246 21.24 -3.99 3.95
C ASP A 246 20.25 -4.31 2.80
N SER A 247 18.97 -4.54 3.10
CA SER A 247 17.90 -4.92 2.16
C SER A 247 18.09 -6.24 1.40
N GLN A 248 19.11 -7.05 1.69
CA GLN A 248 19.30 -8.34 1.04
C GLN A 248 18.27 -9.35 1.56
N ALA A 249 17.71 -10.16 0.65
CA ALA A 249 16.85 -11.28 1.03
C ALA A 249 17.68 -12.34 1.76
N ARG A 250 17.28 -12.67 2.99
CA ARG A 250 17.82 -13.83 3.72
C ARG A 250 17.22 -15.13 3.19
N TRP A 251 15.94 -15.09 2.88
CA TRP A 251 15.21 -16.16 2.20
C TRP A 251 14.00 -15.59 1.47
N THR A 252 13.57 -16.30 0.43
CA THR A 252 12.32 -16.06 -0.32
C THR A 252 11.65 -17.41 -0.53
N GLN A 253 10.33 -17.47 -0.34
CA GLN A 253 9.58 -18.70 -0.46
C GLN A 253 8.21 -18.48 -1.09
N SER A 254 7.92 -19.26 -2.13
CA SER A 254 6.63 -19.25 -2.81
C SER A 254 5.77 -20.41 -2.35
N LEU A 255 4.49 -20.12 -2.08
CA LEU A 255 3.46 -21.11 -1.81
C LEU A 255 2.37 -20.99 -2.86
N THR A 256 2.10 -22.11 -3.52
CA THR A 256 0.97 -22.26 -4.41
C THR A 256 -0.19 -22.87 -3.63
N SER A 257 -1.33 -22.19 -3.61
CA SER A 257 -2.52 -22.62 -2.86
C SER A 257 -3.81 -22.43 -3.65
N ASP A 258 -4.83 -23.23 -3.33
CA ASP A 258 -6.21 -23.06 -3.79
C ASP A 258 -6.87 -21.87 -3.06
N GLY A 259 -6.33 -20.67 -3.29
CA GLY A 259 -6.74 -19.42 -2.65
C GLY A 259 -5.57 -18.53 -2.26
N TYR A 260 -5.91 -17.36 -1.73
CA TYR A 260 -4.97 -16.39 -1.19
C TYR A 260 -4.41 -16.84 0.16
N LEU A 261 -3.23 -16.34 0.52
CA LEU A 261 -2.76 -16.28 1.91
C LEU A 261 -3.04 -14.89 2.50
N GLY A 262 -3.26 -14.81 3.80
CA GLY A 262 -3.33 -13.56 4.54
C GLY A 262 -1.98 -12.86 4.69
N ALA A 263 -1.97 -11.76 5.43
CA ALA A 263 -0.75 -11.11 5.86
C ALA A 263 0.09 -12.04 6.76
N PRO A 264 1.43 -11.90 6.75
CA PRO A 264 2.27 -12.54 7.75
C PRO A 264 2.01 -11.94 9.14
N ALA A 265 2.28 -12.74 10.16
CA ALA A 265 2.60 -12.30 11.51
C ALA A 265 3.86 -13.04 11.97
N VAL A 266 4.64 -12.46 12.86
CA VAL A 266 5.88 -13.04 13.39
C VAL A 266 5.98 -12.78 14.89
N ALA A 267 6.28 -13.83 15.66
CA ALA A 267 6.70 -13.69 17.05
C ALA A 267 7.79 -14.72 17.38
N GLY A 268 8.88 -14.26 17.99
CA GLY A 268 10.09 -15.06 18.16
C GLY A 268 10.55 -15.70 16.84
N GLY A 269 10.94 -16.98 16.87
CA GLY A 269 11.41 -17.70 15.69
C GLY A 269 10.33 -18.26 14.76
N LYS A 270 9.08 -17.78 14.80
CA LYS A 270 7.98 -18.33 13.99
C LYS A 270 7.22 -17.24 13.24
N LEU A 271 6.92 -17.51 11.97
CA LEU A 271 6.06 -16.71 11.10
C LEU A 271 4.79 -17.52 10.83
N ALA A 272 3.62 -16.89 10.86
CA ALA A 272 2.35 -17.52 10.50
C ALA A 272 1.61 -16.75 9.42
N MET A 273 0.97 -17.48 8.50
CA MET A 273 0.07 -16.95 7.47
C MET A 273 -1.14 -17.86 7.33
N ALA A 274 -2.32 -17.27 7.21
CA ALA A 274 -3.57 -18.02 7.10
C ALA A 274 -4.00 -18.16 5.62
N GLY A 275 -4.14 -19.37 5.11
CA GLY A 275 -4.71 -19.65 3.78
C GLY A 275 -6.23 -19.84 3.84
N SER A 276 -6.83 -20.44 2.81
CA SER A 276 -8.27 -20.73 2.80
C SER A 276 -8.66 -21.78 3.88
N ASP A 277 -8.10 -22.99 3.82
CA ASP A 277 -8.41 -24.07 4.78
C ASP A 277 -7.28 -24.36 5.80
N THR A 278 -6.10 -23.79 5.58
CA THR A 278 -4.84 -24.17 6.24
C THR A 278 -4.12 -22.93 6.78
N VAL A 279 -3.69 -22.96 8.03
CA VAL A 279 -2.72 -22.01 8.60
C VAL A 279 -1.31 -22.57 8.41
N TYR A 280 -0.46 -21.81 7.76
CA TYR A 280 0.94 -22.16 7.49
C TYR A 280 1.85 -21.50 8.52
N VAL A 281 2.69 -22.30 9.19
CA VAL A 281 3.69 -21.81 10.13
C VAL A 281 5.09 -22.13 9.61
N PHE A 282 5.95 -21.11 9.56
CA PHE A 282 7.30 -21.14 9.02
C PHE A 282 8.32 -20.86 10.11
N ASP A 283 9.57 -21.25 9.91
CA ASP A 283 10.66 -20.65 10.66
C ASP A 283 10.90 -19.21 10.20
N ALA A 284 10.85 -18.24 11.11
CA ALA A 284 10.98 -16.83 10.75
C ALA A 284 12.40 -16.45 10.31
N LEU A 285 13.43 -17.20 10.73
CA LEU A 285 14.83 -16.87 10.47
C LEU A 285 15.37 -17.62 9.25
N ALA A 286 15.00 -18.90 9.11
CA ALA A 286 15.47 -19.76 8.03
C ALA A 286 14.50 -19.87 6.83
N GLY A 287 13.21 -19.56 7.02
CA GLY A 287 12.17 -19.93 6.06
C GLY A 287 12.00 -21.46 6.02
N GLY A 288 11.85 -22.02 4.83
CA GLY A 288 11.73 -23.46 4.61
C GLY A 288 10.28 -23.95 4.62
N ALA A 289 10.10 -25.23 4.25
CA ALA A 289 8.79 -25.85 4.10
C ALA A 289 7.92 -25.65 5.37
N PRO A 290 6.72 -25.08 5.23
CA PRO A 290 5.90 -24.72 6.38
C PRO A 290 5.16 -25.92 6.94
N LEU A 291 4.88 -25.86 8.22
CA LEU A 291 3.94 -26.73 8.89
C LEU A 291 2.52 -26.23 8.59
N GLY A 292 1.74 -27.03 7.85
CA GLY A 292 0.35 -26.73 7.52
C GLY A 292 -0.60 -27.32 8.56
N VAL A 293 -1.35 -26.47 9.25
CA VAL A 293 -2.36 -26.84 10.25
C VAL A 293 -3.74 -26.57 9.68
N ARG A 294 -4.66 -27.55 9.76
CA ARG A 294 -6.06 -27.39 9.35
C ARG A 294 -6.96 -27.41 10.60
N PRO A 295 -7.40 -26.25 11.11
CA PRO A 295 -8.33 -26.22 12.22
C PRO A 295 -9.67 -26.88 11.87
N PRO A 296 -10.33 -27.58 12.81
CA PRO A 296 -11.71 -27.98 12.63
C PRO A 296 -12.57 -26.75 12.41
N ASN A 297 -13.50 -26.85 11.45
CA ASN A 297 -14.41 -25.78 11.06
C ASN A 297 -15.86 -26.23 11.21
N THR A 298 -16.76 -25.29 11.45
CA THR A 298 -18.19 -25.56 11.60
C THR A 298 -18.94 -25.45 10.27
N ASN A 299 -18.31 -24.85 9.26
CA ASN A 299 -18.93 -24.47 7.98
C ASN A 299 -18.20 -24.97 6.71
N GLY A 300 -17.31 -25.94 6.81
CA GLY A 300 -16.75 -26.68 5.66
C GLY A 300 -15.65 -25.96 4.87
N ALA A 301 -15.61 -24.64 4.91
CA ALA A 301 -14.47 -23.81 4.50
C ALA A 301 -14.05 -22.95 5.68
N LEU A 302 -12.75 -22.70 5.85
CA LEU A 302 -12.28 -21.62 6.71
C LEU A 302 -11.98 -20.37 5.87
N LEU A 303 -11.69 -19.32 6.63
CA LEU A 303 -11.02 -18.09 6.23
C LEU A 303 -11.38 -17.57 4.82
N GLY A 304 -12.33 -16.64 4.79
CA GLY A 304 -12.27 -15.57 3.80
C GLY A 304 -11.08 -14.67 4.12
N VAL A 305 -9.86 -15.16 3.84
CA VAL A 305 -8.61 -14.42 3.99
C VAL A 305 -8.43 -13.42 2.86
N SER A 306 -7.96 -12.25 3.24
CA SER A 306 -7.32 -11.31 2.34
C SER A 306 -5.95 -10.94 2.90
N LEU A 307 -5.12 -10.32 2.06
CA LEU A 307 -3.87 -9.71 2.49
C LEU A 307 -4.04 -8.62 3.56
N ALA A 308 -5.26 -8.20 3.91
CA ALA A 308 -5.50 -7.22 4.98
C ALA A 308 -5.61 -7.84 6.39
N THR A 309 -5.66 -9.17 6.52
CA THR A 309 -5.72 -9.87 7.82
C THR A 309 -4.49 -10.72 8.07
N ALA A 310 -3.90 -10.58 9.25
CA ALA A 310 -2.88 -11.47 9.78
C ALA A 310 -3.45 -12.40 10.87
N PRO A 311 -2.82 -13.55 11.14
CA PRO A 311 -2.93 -14.22 12.43
C PRO A 311 -2.40 -13.33 13.57
N THR A 312 -2.79 -13.60 14.81
CA THR A 312 -2.23 -12.93 15.99
C THR A 312 -1.44 -13.93 16.83
N PHE A 313 -0.19 -13.61 17.15
CA PHE A 313 0.63 -14.42 18.05
C PHE A 313 0.39 -14.05 19.53
N SER A 314 0.40 -15.03 20.42
CA SER A 314 0.56 -14.81 21.86
C SER A 314 1.01 -16.08 22.58
N GLY A 315 2.03 -15.97 23.44
CA GLY A 315 2.53 -17.08 24.26
C GLY A 315 2.98 -18.32 23.47
N GLY A 316 3.55 -18.13 22.28
CA GLY A 316 3.95 -19.22 21.37
C GLY A 316 2.82 -19.85 20.54
N ASN A 317 1.60 -19.33 20.66
CA ASN A 317 0.43 -19.79 19.92
C ASN A 317 0.02 -18.76 18.87
N VAL A 318 -0.75 -19.22 17.88
CA VAL A 318 -1.34 -18.43 16.81
C VAL A 318 -2.86 -18.47 16.92
N TYR A 319 -3.49 -17.30 16.84
CA TYR A 319 -4.93 -17.13 16.87
C TYR A 319 -5.42 -16.58 15.54
N VAL A 320 -6.41 -17.25 14.93
CA VAL A 320 -6.98 -16.87 13.64
C VAL A 320 -8.50 -16.79 13.72
N GLY A 321 -9.08 -15.81 13.03
CA GLY A 321 -10.52 -15.65 12.86
C GLY A 321 -10.90 -15.77 11.39
N GLY A 322 -12.05 -16.37 11.09
CA GLY A 322 -12.61 -16.33 9.74
C GLY A 322 -13.70 -17.34 9.46
N ASN A 323 -14.64 -16.95 8.58
CA ASN A 323 -15.80 -17.74 8.18
C ASN A 323 -16.68 -18.20 9.36
N ASN A 324 -16.95 -17.28 10.28
CA ASN A 324 -17.76 -17.46 11.50
C ASN A 324 -17.13 -18.36 12.57
N ASP A 325 -15.85 -18.75 12.43
CA ASP A 325 -15.10 -19.50 13.44
C ASP A 325 -13.88 -18.69 13.95
N ILE A 326 -13.35 -19.10 15.10
CA ILE A 326 -12.07 -18.66 15.68
C ILE A 326 -11.29 -19.87 16.20
N SER A 327 -9.98 -19.90 15.98
CA SER A 327 -9.12 -21.03 16.36
C SER A 327 -7.84 -20.59 17.05
N GLY A 328 -7.40 -21.39 18.03
CA GLY A 328 -6.08 -21.32 18.65
C GLY A 328 -5.21 -22.49 18.22
N ILE A 329 -3.98 -22.21 17.80
CA ILE A 329 -3.02 -23.17 17.22
C ILE A 329 -1.70 -23.09 17.99
N ASP A 330 -1.12 -24.23 18.35
CA ASP A 330 0.26 -24.30 18.83
C ASP A 330 1.22 -24.13 17.64
N ALA A 331 2.02 -23.06 17.64
CA ALA A 331 2.89 -22.73 16.51
C ALA A 331 4.16 -23.60 16.43
N ALA A 332 4.53 -24.29 17.52
CA ALA A 332 5.70 -25.16 17.57
C ALA A 332 5.33 -26.60 17.19
N ALA A 333 4.20 -27.10 17.72
CA ALA A 333 3.69 -28.43 17.41
C ALA A 333 2.90 -28.50 16.09
N GLY A 334 2.39 -27.37 15.60
CA GLY A 334 1.51 -27.30 14.43
C GLY A 334 0.20 -28.04 14.63
N GLN A 335 -0.40 -27.89 15.82
CA GLN A 335 -1.63 -28.56 16.18
C GLN A 335 -2.68 -27.55 16.64
N THR A 336 -3.93 -27.78 16.22
CA THR A 336 -5.06 -27.00 16.72
C THR A 336 -5.29 -27.32 18.18
N ARG A 337 -5.21 -26.31 19.04
CA ARG A 337 -5.50 -26.41 20.47
C ARG A 337 -7.01 -26.42 20.72
N TRP A 338 -7.71 -25.53 20.02
CA TRP A 338 -9.16 -25.40 20.07
C TRP A 338 -9.69 -24.66 18.82
N SER A 339 -10.96 -24.90 18.50
CA SER A 339 -11.78 -24.07 17.60
C SER A 339 -13.10 -23.78 18.30
N ALA A 340 -13.62 -22.57 18.14
CA ALA A 340 -14.94 -22.16 18.61
C ALA A 340 -15.71 -21.47 17.47
N SER A 341 -17.03 -21.67 17.45
CA SER A 341 -17.89 -20.92 16.54
C SER A 341 -18.27 -19.57 17.13
N LEU A 342 -18.61 -18.62 16.27
CA LEU A 342 -19.25 -17.36 16.63
C LEU A 342 -20.79 -17.44 16.62
N ASP A 343 -21.34 -18.64 16.43
CA ASP A 343 -22.79 -18.94 16.35
C ASP A 343 -23.56 -18.13 15.27
N LEU A 344 -22.84 -17.67 14.25
CA LEU A 344 -23.39 -16.87 13.15
C LEU A 344 -24.00 -17.74 12.03
N PRO A 345 -25.10 -17.31 11.37
CA PRO A 345 -25.75 -18.09 10.33
C PRO A 345 -24.84 -18.48 9.17
N LYS A 346 -24.96 -19.73 8.69
CA LYS A 346 -24.15 -20.30 7.59
C LYS A 346 -24.27 -19.60 6.24
N LEU A 347 -25.27 -18.72 6.09
CA LEU A 347 -25.52 -17.92 4.89
C LEU A 347 -25.00 -16.48 5.00
N GLY A 348 -24.56 -16.06 6.19
CA GLY A 348 -24.03 -14.73 6.49
C GLY A 348 -22.58 -14.81 6.95
N ASN A 349 -21.67 -15.08 6.02
CA ASN A 349 -20.27 -15.30 6.34
C ASN A 349 -19.55 -13.97 6.63
N VAL A 350 -18.96 -13.87 7.82
CA VAL A 350 -18.17 -12.73 8.27
C VAL A 350 -16.68 -13.07 8.17
N ASN A 351 -15.92 -12.21 7.51
CA ASN A 351 -14.51 -12.44 7.18
C ASN A 351 -13.70 -11.14 7.22
N ASP A 352 -12.41 -11.22 6.87
CA ASP A 352 -11.47 -10.10 6.91
C ASP A 352 -11.39 -9.39 8.28
N TRP A 353 -11.29 -10.14 9.38
CA TRP A 353 -10.96 -9.58 10.69
C TRP A 353 -9.83 -10.37 11.38
N THR A 354 -9.11 -9.70 12.27
CA THR A 354 -8.00 -10.30 13.05
C THR A 354 -8.36 -10.31 14.55
N PRO A 355 -8.15 -11.41 15.30
CA PRO A 355 -8.43 -11.47 16.73
C PRO A 355 -7.39 -10.74 17.58
N ALA A 356 -7.82 -10.00 18.60
CA ALA A 356 -6.92 -9.38 19.57
C ALA A 356 -6.68 -10.29 20.78
N VAL A 357 -5.50 -10.23 21.42
CA VAL A 357 -5.12 -11.15 22.51
C VAL A 357 -4.41 -10.43 23.65
N SER A 358 -4.92 -10.57 24.88
CA SER A 358 -4.27 -10.09 26.11
C SER A 358 -4.81 -10.81 27.35
N GLY A 359 -4.02 -10.89 28.43
CA GLY A 359 -4.50 -11.31 29.75
C GLY A 359 -5.18 -12.69 29.80
N GLY A 360 -4.72 -13.63 28.96
CA GLY A 360 -5.35 -14.94 28.82
C GLY A 360 -6.73 -14.92 28.16
N THR A 361 -7.05 -13.87 27.40
CA THR A 361 -8.29 -13.69 26.64
C THR A 361 -7.98 -13.51 25.15
N VAL A 362 -8.79 -14.10 24.29
CA VAL A 362 -8.82 -13.83 22.85
C VAL A 362 -10.14 -13.13 22.52
N TYR A 363 -10.10 -12.04 21.76
CA TYR A 363 -11.27 -11.22 21.43
C TYR A 363 -11.57 -11.28 19.94
N SER A 364 -12.83 -11.53 19.58
CA SER A 364 -13.36 -11.34 18.23
C SER A 364 -14.39 -10.20 18.23
N HIS A 365 -14.45 -9.44 17.13
CA HIS A 365 -15.57 -8.55 16.86
C HIS A 365 -16.14 -8.88 15.48
N ALA A 366 -17.37 -9.39 15.44
CA ALA A 366 -18.04 -9.82 14.23
C ALA A 366 -19.57 -9.71 14.38
N ALA A 367 -20.27 -9.39 13.29
CA ALA A 367 -21.74 -9.31 13.24
C ALA A 367 -22.38 -8.47 14.39
N GLY A 368 -21.75 -7.37 14.78
CA GLY A 368 -22.23 -6.51 15.86
C GLY A 368 -22.12 -7.16 17.24
N THR A 369 -21.21 -8.11 17.42
CA THR A 369 -20.94 -8.75 18.71
C THR A 369 -19.44 -8.78 18.96
N LEU A 370 -19.01 -8.24 20.12
CA LEU A 370 -17.70 -8.49 20.69
C LEU A 370 -17.80 -9.76 21.54
N THR A 371 -17.01 -10.79 21.26
CA THR A 371 -16.93 -12.01 22.09
C THR A 371 -15.52 -12.20 22.61
N ALA A 372 -15.42 -12.52 23.90
CA ALA A 372 -14.18 -12.82 24.60
C ALA A 372 -14.11 -14.33 24.89
N PHE A 373 -12.97 -14.96 24.59
CA PHE A 373 -12.74 -16.40 24.75
C PHE A 373 -11.59 -16.68 25.72
N ASN A 374 -11.68 -17.79 26.46
CA ASN A 374 -10.57 -18.36 27.23
C ASN A 374 -9.44 -18.78 26.28
N ILE A 375 -8.23 -18.23 26.49
CA ILE A 375 -7.06 -18.54 25.65
C ILE A 375 -6.68 -20.04 25.66
N THR A 376 -7.03 -20.75 26.73
CA THR A 376 -6.64 -22.14 27.02
C THR A 376 -7.40 -23.16 26.19
N ASP A 377 -8.70 -22.94 26.03
CA ASP A 377 -9.68 -23.95 25.57
C ASP A 377 -10.73 -23.39 24.58
N GLY A 378 -10.74 -22.08 24.30
CA GLY A 378 -11.66 -21.46 23.36
C GLY A 378 -13.09 -21.29 23.87
N THR A 379 -13.38 -21.55 25.15
CA THR A 379 -14.72 -21.33 25.71
C THR A 379 -15.05 -19.84 25.82
N ALA A 380 -16.28 -19.44 25.47
CA ALA A 380 -16.71 -18.05 25.57
C ALA A 380 -16.82 -17.61 27.05
N ARG A 381 -16.14 -16.51 27.39
CA ARG A 381 -16.19 -15.83 28.70
C ARG A 381 -17.40 -14.91 28.81
N PHE A 382 -17.62 -14.11 27.77
CA PHE A 382 -18.77 -13.21 27.62
C PHE A 382 -18.89 -12.73 26.18
N SER A 383 -20.06 -12.18 25.84
CA SER A 383 -20.30 -11.43 24.61
C SER A 383 -21.02 -10.11 24.93
N VAL A 384 -20.79 -9.09 24.12
CA VAL A 384 -21.45 -7.78 24.20
C VAL A 384 -21.98 -7.42 22.81
N ALA A 385 -23.26 -7.04 22.74
CA ALA A 385 -23.84 -6.51 21.51
C ALA A 385 -23.32 -5.08 21.27
N VAL A 386 -22.75 -4.86 20.09
CA VAL A 386 -22.18 -3.58 19.64
C VAL A 386 -23.07 -3.02 18.51
N PRO A 387 -23.66 -1.82 18.66
CA PRO A 387 -24.56 -1.25 17.66
C PRO A 387 -23.93 -1.04 16.28
N GLY A 388 -24.80 -0.93 15.27
CA GLY A 388 -24.43 -0.40 13.96
C GLY A 388 -23.91 -1.40 12.93
N GLN A 389 -23.82 -2.70 13.23
CA GLN A 389 -23.50 -3.70 12.20
C GLN A 389 -24.78 -4.39 11.70
N VAL A 390 -25.08 -4.25 10.41
CA VAL A 390 -26.18 -4.95 9.74
C VAL A 390 -25.60 -6.01 8.81
N LEU A 391 -25.91 -7.29 9.06
CA LEU A 391 -25.55 -8.37 8.14
C LEU A 391 -26.41 -8.28 6.86
N GLY A 392 -25.76 -7.94 5.74
CA GLY A 392 -26.43 -7.67 4.47
C GLY A 392 -26.86 -8.92 3.69
N GLY A 393 -27.96 -9.54 4.10
CA GLY A 393 -28.61 -10.62 3.33
C GLY A 393 -27.73 -11.87 3.13
N LEU A 394 -27.72 -12.43 1.92
CA LEU A 394 -26.94 -13.63 1.55
C LEU A 394 -25.47 -13.33 1.20
N ASN A 395 -24.99 -12.11 1.43
CA ASN A 395 -23.67 -11.65 0.96
C ASN A 395 -22.60 -11.69 2.06
N LYS A 396 -21.35 -11.92 1.65
CA LYS A 396 -20.18 -11.93 2.54
C LYS A 396 -19.93 -10.56 3.15
N SER A 397 -19.65 -10.51 4.45
CA SER A 397 -19.35 -9.27 5.18
C SER A 397 -17.86 -9.19 5.54
N SER A 398 -17.10 -8.48 4.71
CA SER A 398 -15.67 -8.18 4.89
C SER A 398 -15.50 -7.00 5.85
N LEU A 399 -14.93 -7.25 7.04
CA LEU A 399 -14.87 -6.23 8.10
C LEU A 399 -13.65 -5.30 7.99
N ARG A 400 -12.52 -5.83 7.50
CA ARG A 400 -11.19 -5.20 7.46
C ARG A 400 -10.83 -4.48 8.76
N GLN A 401 -10.98 -5.14 9.91
CA GLN A 401 -10.71 -4.54 11.23
C GLN A 401 -10.21 -5.57 12.24
N ALA A 402 -9.57 -5.08 13.30
CA ALA A 402 -9.29 -5.85 14.51
C ALA A 402 -9.83 -5.10 15.74
N PRO A 403 -10.26 -5.80 16.81
CA PRO A 403 -10.47 -5.17 18.11
C PRO A 403 -9.14 -4.55 18.60
N VAL A 404 -9.19 -3.41 19.28
CA VAL A 404 -8.00 -2.79 19.89
C VAL A 404 -8.17 -2.82 21.40
N LEU A 405 -7.23 -3.48 22.09
CA LEU A 405 -7.24 -3.58 23.56
C LEU A 405 -6.57 -2.32 24.11
N ALA A 406 -7.38 -1.29 24.32
CA ALA A 406 -6.94 0.05 24.66
C ALA A 406 -6.24 0.11 26.03
N ASP A 407 -6.76 -0.69 26.97
CA ASP A 407 -6.17 -0.98 28.28
C ASP A 407 -6.67 -2.36 28.76
N ALA A 408 -6.49 -2.69 30.04
CA ALA A 408 -6.93 -3.96 30.60
C ALA A 408 -8.47 -4.07 30.78
N GLY A 409 -9.17 -2.93 30.83
CA GLY A 409 -10.60 -2.86 31.14
C GLY A 409 -11.49 -2.52 29.94
N SER A 410 -10.93 -2.17 28.78
CA SER A 410 -11.70 -1.69 27.63
C SER A 410 -11.20 -2.15 26.26
N VAL A 411 -12.16 -2.42 25.36
CA VAL A 411 -11.93 -2.89 23.99
C VAL A 411 -12.59 -1.94 23.01
N LEU A 412 -11.78 -1.32 22.15
CA LEU A 412 -12.21 -0.40 21.11
C LEU A 412 -12.45 -1.17 19.81
N VAL A 413 -13.59 -0.95 19.16
CA VAL A 413 -14.00 -1.70 17.95
C VAL A 413 -14.57 -0.79 16.87
N LEU A 414 -14.33 -1.19 15.62
CA LEU A 414 -15.08 -0.74 14.44
C LEU A 414 -16.01 -1.88 13.99
N ASN A 415 -17.25 -1.55 13.63
CA ASN A 415 -18.20 -2.49 13.01
C ASN A 415 -17.75 -2.95 11.61
N GLN A 416 -17.23 -2.02 10.78
CA GLN A 416 -16.68 -2.31 9.46
C GLN A 416 -15.79 -1.17 8.98
N ARG A 417 -14.68 -1.48 8.28
CA ARG A 417 -13.87 -0.52 7.53
C ARG A 417 -14.09 -0.71 6.02
N PRO A 418 -14.40 0.34 5.24
CA PRO A 418 -14.43 0.24 3.77
C PRO A 418 -13.04 -0.07 3.20
N PRO A 419 -12.92 -0.45 1.90
CA PRO A 419 -11.65 -0.46 1.20
C PRO A 419 -10.96 0.92 1.24
N ALA A 420 -9.64 0.95 1.06
CA ALA A 420 -8.88 2.20 1.03
C ALA A 420 -9.35 3.09 -0.13
N GLY A 421 -9.81 4.31 0.20
CA GLY A 421 -10.37 5.28 -0.75
C GLY A 421 -11.90 5.21 -0.91
N GLU A 422 -12.55 4.14 -0.46
CA GLU A 422 -14.01 4.06 -0.39
C GLU A 422 -14.55 4.70 0.90
N VAL A 423 -15.85 5.00 0.89
CA VAL A 423 -16.57 5.64 2.00
C VAL A 423 -17.81 4.83 2.32
N ALA A 424 -18.00 4.51 3.60
CA ALA A 424 -19.19 3.85 4.12
C ALA A 424 -19.46 4.36 5.54
N ASP A 425 -20.73 4.56 5.88
CA ASP A 425 -21.14 4.91 7.24
C ASP A 425 -20.86 3.74 8.18
N ASN A 426 -20.17 4.03 9.28
CA ASN A 426 -19.72 3.06 10.25
C ASN A 426 -19.67 3.69 11.65
N SER A 427 -19.25 2.92 12.64
CA SER A 427 -19.17 3.40 14.02
C SER A 427 -17.96 2.87 14.77
N LEU A 428 -17.44 3.73 15.64
CA LEU A 428 -16.39 3.44 16.59
C LEU A 428 -17.04 3.32 17.97
N SER A 429 -16.86 2.18 18.64
CA SER A 429 -17.41 1.94 19.97
C SER A 429 -16.32 1.49 20.93
N LEU A 430 -16.43 1.90 22.20
CA LEU A 430 -15.64 1.36 23.30
C LEU A 430 -16.53 0.47 24.16
N VAL A 431 -16.09 -0.76 24.41
CA VAL A 431 -16.75 -1.73 25.28
C VAL A 431 -15.96 -1.86 26.58
N ASP A 432 -16.65 -1.77 27.71
CA ASP A 432 -16.11 -2.08 29.03
C ASP A 432 -16.15 -3.59 29.28
N VAL A 433 -15.01 -4.17 29.65
CA VAL A 433 -14.83 -5.60 29.91
C VAL A 433 -15.53 -6.03 31.20
N ASP A 434 -15.41 -5.24 32.27
CA ASP A 434 -15.96 -5.59 33.58
C ASP A 434 -17.49 -5.49 33.63
N SER A 435 -18.05 -4.39 33.10
CA SER A 435 -19.50 -4.17 33.05
C SER A 435 -20.18 -4.86 31.86
N ARG A 436 -19.39 -5.32 30.87
CA ARG A 436 -19.84 -6.01 29.65
C ARG A 436 -20.84 -5.18 28.84
N ALA A 437 -20.59 -3.87 28.77
CA ALA A 437 -21.46 -2.90 28.14
C ALA A 437 -20.67 -1.98 27.20
N VAL A 438 -21.34 -1.49 26.16
CA VAL A 438 -20.81 -0.39 25.34
C VAL A 438 -20.80 0.88 26.20
N ARG A 439 -19.63 1.43 26.47
CA ARG A 439 -19.46 2.69 27.21
C ARG A 439 -19.90 3.88 26.37
N TRP A 440 -19.50 3.91 25.11
CA TRP A 440 -19.87 4.93 24.14
C TRP A 440 -19.77 4.40 22.70
N THR A 441 -20.51 5.05 21.79
CA THR A 441 -20.46 4.84 20.35
C THR A 441 -20.45 6.18 19.64
N VAL A 442 -19.56 6.36 18.67
CA VAL A 442 -19.50 7.50 17.75
C VAL A 442 -19.80 7.01 16.34
N GLN A 443 -20.74 7.65 15.65
CA GLN A 443 -21.01 7.42 14.23
C GLN A 443 -20.03 8.23 13.36
N GLY A 444 -19.62 7.69 12.22
CA GLY A 444 -18.68 8.35 11.31
C GLY A 444 -18.49 7.58 10.00
N GLN A 445 -17.38 7.86 9.32
CA GLN A 445 -16.93 7.14 8.12
C GLN A 445 -15.44 6.82 8.29
N PHE A 446 -15.14 6.05 9.33
CA PHE A 446 -13.79 5.74 9.78
C PHE A 446 -13.05 4.83 8.78
N SER A 447 -11.91 5.31 8.28
CA SER A 447 -11.20 4.74 7.13
C SER A 447 -9.83 4.14 7.45
N THR A 448 -9.35 4.23 8.70
CA THR A 448 -8.12 3.57 9.17
C THR A 448 -8.43 2.58 10.30
N GLN A 449 -7.48 1.70 10.63
CA GLN A 449 -7.51 1.04 11.94
C GLN A 449 -7.24 2.11 13.02
N PRO A 450 -8.04 2.20 14.11
CA PRO A 450 -7.71 3.10 15.21
C PRO A 450 -6.43 2.63 15.91
N VAL A 451 -5.65 3.59 16.42
CA VAL A 451 -4.51 3.34 17.31
C VAL A 451 -4.72 4.09 18.63
N VAL A 452 -4.19 3.56 19.71
CA VAL A 452 -4.45 4.06 21.07
C VAL A 452 -3.16 4.24 21.84
N ALA A 453 -2.97 5.43 22.42
CA ALA A 453 -1.88 5.74 23.32
C ALA A 453 -2.32 6.77 24.36
N GLN A 454 -1.89 6.61 25.61
CA GLN A 454 -2.04 7.61 26.68
C GLN A 454 -3.50 8.11 26.88
N GLY A 455 -4.49 7.24 26.67
CA GLY A 455 -5.92 7.60 26.77
C GLY A 455 -6.48 8.38 25.58
N ILE A 456 -5.76 8.44 24.46
CA ILE A 456 -6.19 9.06 23.20
C ILE A 456 -6.30 8.01 22.10
N VAL A 457 -7.40 8.04 21.37
CA VAL A 457 -7.66 7.26 20.16
C VAL A 457 -7.37 8.12 18.93
N TYR A 458 -6.61 7.60 17.97
CA TYR A 458 -6.35 8.25 16.69
C TYR A 458 -6.97 7.44 15.55
N VAL A 459 -7.77 8.07 14.69
CA VAL A 459 -8.50 7.40 13.61
C VAL A 459 -8.79 8.35 12.44
N GLY A 460 -8.60 7.90 11.20
CA GLY A 460 -9.00 8.64 10.00
C GLY A 460 -10.52 8.59 9.81
N ASN A 461 -11.16 9.72 9.53
CA ASN A 461 -12.60 9.83 9.32
C ASN A 461 -12.90 10.63 8.03
N GLN A 462 -13.55 10.00 7.07
CA GLN A 462 -13.88 10.59 5.78
C GLN A 462 -15.02 11.63 5.89
N ALA A 463 -15.95 11.44 6.84
CA ALA A 463 -17.08 12.36 7.05
C ALA A 463 -16.61 13.76 7.48
N SER A 464 -15.53 13.84 8.24
CA SER A 464 -14.88 15.09 8.65
C SER A 464 -13.67 15.46 7.78
N ARG A 465 -13.36 14.65 6.75
CA ARG A 465 -12.15 14.71 5.91
C ARG A 465 -10.86 14.94 6.72
N SER A 466 -10.71 14.23 7.84
CA SER A 466 -9.62 14.49 8.78
C SER A 466 -9.16 13.25 9.54
N LEU A 467 -7.92 13.30 10.03
CA LEU A 467 -7.42 12.41 11.05
C LEU A 467 -7.82 12.97 12.41
N GLU A 468 -8.59 12.22 13.18
CA GLU A 468 -9.18 12.66 14.44
C GLU A 468 -8.41 12.08 15.62
N ALA A 469 -8.16 12.92 16.63
CA ALA A 469 -7.74 12.50 17.96
C ALA A 469 -8.93 12.64 18.91
N ARG A 470 -9.30 11.54 19.58
CA ARG A 470 -10.47 11.44 20.46
C ARG A 470 -10.08 10.95 21.85
N GLN A 471 -10.76 11.44 22.87
CA GLN A 471 -10.57 10.99 24.24
C GLN A 471 -11.11 9.56 24.37
N LEU A 472 -10.31 8.64 24.90
CA LEU A 472 -10.72 7.23 25.09
C LEU A 472 -11.89 7.11 26.08
N GLY A 473 -11.97 7.99 27.09
CA GLY A 473 -12.97 7.91 28.15
C GLY A 473 -14.42 7.99 27.67
N ASP A 474 -14.70 8.88 26.70
CA ASP A 474 -16.06 9.27 26.27
C ASP A 474 -16.23 9.41 24.74
N GLY A 475 -15.16 9.22 23.95
CA GLY A 475 -15.16 9.39 22.50
C GLY A 475 -15.11 10.85 22.00
N ALA A 476 -14.99 11.83 22.91
CA ALA A 476 -15.02 13.25 22.58
C ALA A 476 -13.85 13.66 21.67
N LEU A 477 -14.10 14.52 20.69
CA LEU A 477 -13.08 15.02 19.76
C LEU A 477 -12.15 16.02 20.47
N LEU A 478 -10.86 15.69 20.57
CA LEU A 478 -9.82 16.55 21.16
C LEU A 478 -9.21 17.49 20.12
N TRP A 479 -8.90 16.96 18.94
CA TRP A 479 -8.40 17.72 17.79
C TRP A 479 -8.54 16.92 16.49
N ARG A 480 -8.31 17.58 15.36
CA ARG A 480 -8.28 16.96 14.04
C ARG A 480 -7.18 17.56 13.16
N TRP A 481 -6.65 16.76 12.25
CA TRP A 481 -5.70 17.16 11.22
C TRP A 481 -6.35 16.95 9.83
N PRO A 482 -6.73 18.03 9.11
CA PRO A 482 -7.49 17.91 7.86
C PRO A 482 -6.69 17.34 6.67
N LEU A 483 -7.36 16.60 5.78
CA LEU A 483 -6.77 16.13 4.51
C LEU A 483 -6.23 17.28 3.65
N ASP A 484 -6.90 18.43 3.67
CA ASP A 484 -6.49 19.62 2.92
C ASP A 484 -5.16 20.20 3.44
N THR A 485 -4.76 19.89 4.69
CA THR A 485 -3.42 20.19 5.25
C THR A 485 -2.40 19.09 4.92
N ALA A 486 -2.86 17.84 4.74
CA ALA A 486 -2.02 16.72 4.37
C ALA A 486 -1.51 16.80 2.91
N LEU A 487 -2.33 17.35 2.00
CA LEU A 487 -2.14 17.22 0.55
C LEU A 487 -2.21 15.76 0.08
N ASP A 488 -3.12 14.98 0.70
CA ASP A 488 -3.47 13.62 0.28
C ASP A 488 -4.96 13.52 -0.07
N GLU A 489 -5.29 12.47 -0.81
CA GLU A 489 -6.67 12.20 -1.25
C GLU A 489 -7.53 11.65 -0.10
N TYR A 490 -6.96 10.74 0.70
CA TYR A 490 -7.59 10.11 1.85
C TYR A 490 -6.57 9.52 2.84
N PHE A 491 -7.03 9.28 4.07
CA PHE A 491 -6.31 8.48 5.08
C PHE A 491 -6.82 7.03 5.05
N GLY A 492 -6.00 6.11 4.54
CA GLY A 492 -6.39 4.70 4.38
C GLY A 492 -5.22 3.72 4.46
N GLY A 493 -4.03 4.20 4.83
CA GLY A 493 -2.90 3.38 5.25
C GLY A 493 -2.90 3.17 6.78
N ASP A 494 -1.76 2.71 7.27
CA ASP A 494 -1.59 2.39 8.69
C ASP A 494 -1.31 3.64 9.53
N LEU A 495 -1.60 3.57 10.83
CA LEU A 495 -1.21 4.56 11.83
C LEU A 495 -0.22 3.93 12.79
N ILE A 496 0.79 4.69 13.24
CA ILE A 496 1.71 4.27 14.32
C ILE A 496 1.89 5.44 15.27
N VAL A 497 1.58 5.24 16.56
CA VAL A 497 1.71 6.27 17.59
C VAL A 497 2.91 5.99 18.48
N THR A 498 3.68 7.03 18.78
CA THR A 498 4.82 6.97 19.70
C THR A 498 4.59 7.86 20.93
N GLY A 499 5.60 8.00 21.80
CA GLY A 499 5.53 8.91 22.93
C GLY A 499 5.43 10.39 22.54
N ASN A 500 5.76 10.76 21.30
CA ASN A 500 5.71 12.15 20.83
C ASN A 500 5.23 12.36 19.38
N LEU A 501 5.24 11.32 18.52
CA LEU A 501 4.84 11.42 17.11
C LEU A 501 3.66 10.50 16.79
N LEU A 502 2.84 10.90 15.82
CA LEU A 502 1.89 10.03 15.13
C LEU A 502 2.30 9.91 13.67
N PHE A 503 2.74 8.74 13.25
CA PHE A 503 2.95 8.40 11.85
C PHE A 503 1.62 8.06 11.18
N VAL A 504 1.44 8.56 9.96
CA VAL A 504 0.18 8.49 9.22
C VAL A 504 0.45 8.05 7.78
N GLY A 505 -0.01 6.86 7.41
CA GLY A 505 -0.01 6.38 6.02
C GLY A 505 -1.19 6.96 5.24
N GLY A 506 -0.93 7.91 4.36
CA GLY A 506 -1.88 8.38 3.35
C GLY A 506 -1.89 7.48 2.10
N ARG A 507 -2.57 7.93 1.05
CA ARG A 507 -2.51 7.28 -0.28
C ARG A 507 -1.16 7.57 -0.95
N ASN A 508 -0.73 8.83 -0.95
CA ASN A 508 0.44 9.28 -1.69
C ASN A 508 1.65 9.58 -0.79
N ASN A 509 1.44 10.00 0.46
CA ASN A 509 2.53 10.33 1.38
C ASN A 509 2.39 9.61 2.72
N THR A 510 3.49 9.59 3.48
CA THR A 510 3.53 9.25 4.90
C THR A 510 3.97 10.50 5.67
N TYR A 511 3.29 10.80 6.77
CA TYR A 511 3.56 11.97 7.61
C TYR A 511 3.99 11.54 9.00
N ALA A 512 4.75 12.37 9.71
CA ALA A 512 4.89 12.31 11.16
C ALA A 512 4.35 13.62 11.76
N ILE A 513 3.29 13.51 12.57
CA ILE A 513 2.66 14.62 13.27
C ILE A 513 3.22 14.67 14.70
N ASP A 514 3.78 15.81 15.10
CA ASP A 514 4.16 16.03 16.49
C ASP A 514 2.91 16.19 17.36
N LEU A 515 2.78 15.38 18.41
CA LEU A 515 1.58 15.29 19.23
C LEU A 515 1.34 16.54 20.09
N ALA A 516 2.41 17.28 20.43
CA ALA A 516 2.32 18.50 21.23
C ALA A 516 1.80 19.69 20.41
N SER A 517 2.42 19.96 19.25
CA SER A 517 2.07 21.07 18.35
C SER A 517 0.95 20.75 17.37
N ARG A 518 0.65 19.46 17.16
CA ARG A 518 -0.37 18.92 16.23
C ARG A 518 -0.10 19.28 14.76
N LYS A 519 1.18 19.39 14.41
CA LYS A 519 1.67 19.74 13.06
C LYS A 519 2.49 18.60 12.47
N ALA A 520 2.42 18.44 11.16
CA ALA A 520 3.36 17.57 10.45
C ALA A 520 4.78 18.17 10.57
N VAL A 521 5.69 17.41 11.18
CA VAL A 521 7.11 17.77 11.36
C VAL A 521 8.03 17.00 10.40
N TRP A 522 7.48 16.03 9.67
CA TRP A 522 8.16 15.28 8.62
C TRP A 522 7.14 14.69 7.63
N THR A 523 7.53 14.61 6.35
CA THR A 523 6.72 14.02 5.27
C THR A 523 7.62 13.26 4.31
N TYR A 524 7.18 12.07 3.87
CA TYR A 524 7.81 11.28 2.83
C TYR A 524 6.81 10.97 1.71
N ARG A 525 7.21 11.12 0.45
CA ARG A 525 6.32 11.04 -0.73
C ARG A 525 6.04 9.61 -1.20
N MET A 526 5.65 8.79 -0.23
CA MET A 526 5.14 7.45 -0.45
C MET A 526 4.17 7.12 0.69
N GLY A 527 2.94 6.77 0.37
CA GLY A 527 1.92 6.30 1.33
C GLY A 527 1.73 4.78 1.28
N GLY A 528 0.92 4.24 2.19
CA GLY A 528 0.59 2.81 2.23
C GLY A 528 0.70 2.19 3.61
N SER A 529 1.22 0.97 3.67
CA SER A 529 1.36 0.21 4.92
C SER A 529 2.64 0.60 5.65
N LEU A 530 2.57 0.66 6.98
CA LEU A 530 3.65 1.07 7.87
C LEU A 530 4.01 -0.04 8.87
N ALA A 531 5.29 -0.16 9.19
CA ALA A 531 5.79 -0.90 10.34
C ALA A 531 6.98 -0.18 10.97
N LEU A 532 7.13 -0.26 12.29
CA LEU A 532 8.25 0.38 13.01
C LEU A 532 8.98 -0.69 13.82
N SER A 533 10.21 -1.02 13.42
CA SER A 533 10.98 -2.10 14.05
C SER A 533 11.57 -1.72 15.40
N ARG A 534 11.93 -2.72 16.21
CA ARG A 534 12.68 -2.53 17.47
C ARG A 534 13.99 -1.74 17.29
N HIS A 535 14.54 -1.68 16.08
CA HIS A 535 15.79 -0.99 15.74
C HIS A 535 15.60 0.47 15.30
N GLY A 536 14.39 1.01 15.43
CA GLY A 536 14.09 2.38 15.02
C GLY A 536 14.11 2.56 13.51
N VAL A 537 13.63 1.57 12.75
CA VAL A 537 13.43 1.70 11.31
C VAL A 537 11.93 1.75 11.01
N LEU A 538 11.47 2.86 10.42
CA LEU A 538 10.14 2.95 9.82
C LEU A 538 10.19 2.34 8.41
N TYR A 539 9.38 1.32 8.20
CA TYR A 539 9.08 0.76 6.90
C TYR A 539 7.83 1.41 6.34
N ILE A 540 7.91 1.80 5.07
CA ILE A 540 6.79 2.31 4.27
C ILE A 540 6.69 1.41 3.05
N ARG A 541 5.52 0.81 2.81
CA ARG A 541 5.28 -0.10 1.69
C ARG A 541 4.12 0.37 0.84
N HIS A 542 4.41 0.72 -0.41
CA HIS A 542 3.42 1.16 -1.38
C HIS A 542 2.88 -0.02 -2.20
N ASN A 543 1.57 -0.05 -2.43
CA ASN A 543 0.95 -0.93 -3.42
C ASN A 543 0.89 -0.19 -4.76
N THR A 544 1.41 -0.83 -5.81
CA THR A 544 1.32 -0.37 -7.19
C THR A 544 0.44 -1.33 -7.98
N ASP A 545 -0.80 -0.90 -8.26
CA ASP A 545 -1.78 -1.72 -8.97
C ASP A 545 -1.60 -1.66 -10.50
N LEU A 546 -0.50 -1.05 -10.97
CA LEU A 546 -0.20 -0.85 -12.39
C LEU A 546 0.50 -2.08 -13.00
N PRO A 547 0.13 -2.51 -14.21
CA PRO A 547 0.85 -3.55 -14.95
C PRO A 547 2.35 -3.23 -15.10
N GLY A 548 3.20 -4.22 -14.89
CA GLY A 548 4.66 -4.09 -14.97
C GLY A 548 5.32 -3.42 -13.76
N SER A 549 4.56 -2.98 -12.76
CA SER A 549 5.11 -2.36 -11.55
C SER A 549 5.68 -3.38 -10.55
N SER A 550 6.59 -2.87 -9.71
CA SER A 550 7.21 -3.60 -8.59
C SER A 550 6.70 -3.05 -7.25
N MET A 551 6.53 -3.93 -6.27
CA MET A 551 6.34 -3.49 -4.88
C MET A 551 7.52 -2.62 -4.45
N VAL A 552 7.22 -1.47 -3.83
CA VAL A 552 8.25 -0.58 -3.24
C VAL A 552 8.16 -0.67 -1.72
N LEU A 553 9.27 -1.06 -1.08
CA LEU A 553 9.47 -1.02 0.36
C LEU A 553 10.63 -0.06 0.66
N THR A 554 10.36 1.06 1.34
CA THR A 554 11.40 1.98 1.81
C THR A 554 11.59 1.85 3.31
N ALA A 555 12.84 1.78 3.73
CA ALA A 555 13.28 1.87 5.12
C ALA A 555 13.78 3.28 5.44
N ILE A 556 13.35 3.85 6.56
CA ILE A 556 13.76 5.15 7.09
C ILE A 556 14.37 4.93 8.47
N ASN A 557 15.62 5.34 8.71
CA ASN A 557 16.19 5.39 10.06
C ASN A 557 15.48 6.49 10.85
N LEU A 558 15.10 6.21 12.10
CA LEU A 558 14.47 7.16 13.02
C LEU A 558 15.44 7.69 14.10
N GLN A 559 16.72 7.35 13.99
CA GLN A 559 17.82 7.72 14.88
C GLN A 559 19.12 7.87 14.08
#